data_AF-A0A841PS77-F1
#
_entry.id   AF-A0A841PS77-F1
#
_cell.length_a   1.000
_cell.length_b   1.000
_cell.length_c   1.000
_cell.angle_alpha   90.00
_cell.angle_beta   90.00
_cell.angle_gamma   90.00
#
_symmetry.space_group_name_H-M   'P 1'
#
loop_
_entity.id
_entity.type
_entity.pdbx_description
1 polymer ?
#
loop_
_entity_poly.entity_id
_entity_poly.type
_entity_poly.pdbx_seq_one_letter_code
_entity_poly.pdbx_strand_id
1 'polypeptide(L)'
;MNEPNMSEIIKRLEKVLSGELKREDISDWASLYVMDDEPNVDDENVWEMLKIMSGIDILDSPTTYLYNQEDIKQWIEKAKDSL
;
A
#
# COMPACT_ATOMS: atom_id res chain seq x y z
N MET A 1 4.73 16.29 0.48
CA MET A 1 5.58 15.13 0.12
C MET A 1 5.78 15.14 -1.37
N ASN A 2 6.77 14.42 -1.91
CA ASN A 2 6.75 14.15 -3.34
C ASN A 2 5.60 13.18 -3.64
N GLU A 3 4.99 13.35 -4.81
CA GLU A 3 4.01 12.41 -5.34
C GLU A 3 4.65 11.00 -5.41
N PRO A 4 4.01 9.99 -4.80
CA PRO A 4 4.48 8.61 -4.88
C PRO A 4 4.25 8.07 -6.28
N ASN A 5 5.01 7.06 -6.67
CA ASN A 5 4.85 6.39 -7.94
C ASN A 5 4.71 4.88 -7.76
N MET A 6 4.28 4.19 -8.82
CA MET A 6 4.00 2.76 -8.75
C MET A 6 5.24 1.91 -8.40
N SER A 7 6.44 2.35 -8.78
CA SER A 7 7.69 1.67 -8.39
C SER A 7 7.93 1.75 -6.86
N GLU A 8 7.59 2.88 -6.23
CA GLU A 8 7.67 3.01 -4.77
C GLU A 8 6.64 2.14 -4.06
N ILE A 9 5.41 2.08 -4.58
CA ILE A 9 4.32 1.20 -4.09
C ILE A 9 4.80 -0.26 -4.07
N ILE A 10 5.26 -0.76 -5.23
CA ILE A 10 5.74 -2.15 -5.38
C ILE A 10 6.86 -2.44 -4.38
N LYS A 11 7.87 -1.57 -4.33
CA LYS A 11 9.03 -1.76 -3.44
C LYS A 11 8.64 -1.84 -1.96
N ARG A 12 7.64 -1.05 -1.54
CA ARG A 12 7.16 -1.08 -0.16
C ARG A 12 6.41 -2.38 0.13
N LEU A 13 5.53 -2.82 -0.76
CA LEU A 13 4.81 -4.09 -0.62
C LEU A 13 5.76 -5.30 -0.60
N GLU A 14 6.80 -5.30 -1.42
CA GLU A 14 7.86 -6.33 -1.40
C GLU A 14 8.59 -6.37 -0.05
N LYS A 15 8.85 -5.22 0.57
CA LYS A 15 9.45 -5.14 1.91
C LYS A 15 8.52 -5.64 3.02
N VAL A 16 7.20 -5.53 2.87
CA VAL A 16 6.26 -6.18 3.79
C VAL A 16 6.30 -7.69 3.63
N LEU A 17 6.39 -8.20 2.39
CA LEU A 17 6.53 -9.64 2.15
C LEU A 17 7.84 -10.21 2.70
N SER A 18 8.95 -9.45 2.64
CA SER A 18 10.24 -9.87 3.21
C SER A 18 10.32 -9.69 4.73
N GLY A 19 9.36 -8.99 5.35
CA GLY A 19 9.35 -8.66 6.78
C GLY A 19 10.29 -7.51 7.16
N GLU A 20 10.85 -6.79 6.18
CA GLU A 20 11.67 -5.60 6.40
C GLU A 20 10.86 -4.36 6.80
N LEU A 21 9.59 -4.30 6.39
CA LEU A 21 8.63 -3.29 6.82
C LEU A 21 7.42 -3.95 7.48
N LYS A 22 6.86 -3.28 8.48
CA LYS A 22 5.58 -3.68 9.05
C LYS A 22 4.43 -3.14 8.20
N ARG A 23 3.26 -3.76 8.33
CA ARG A 23 2.05 -3.33 7.62
C ARG A 23 1.56 -1.98 8.12
N GLU A 24 1.67 -1.76 9.42
CA GLU A 24 1.35 -0.53 10.13
C GLU A 24 2.20 0.64 9.58
N ASP A 25 3.51 0.43 9.39
CA ASP A 25 4.40 1.48 8.83
C ASP A 25 3.96 1.89 7.40
N ILE A 26 3.44 0.95 6.62
CA ILE A 26 2.91 1.22 5.29
C ILE A 26 1.55 1.91 5.35
N SER A 27 0.67 1.43 6.24
CA SER A 27 -0.67 1.98 6.43
C SER A 27 -0.61 3.44 6.84
N ASP A 28 0.24 3.75 7.83
CA ASP A 28 0.52 5.11 8.27
C ASP A 28 1.04 5.98 7.12
N TRP A 29 2.01 5.47 6.35
CA TRP A 29 2.57 6.21 5.21
C TRP A 29 1.53 6.50 4.12
N ALA A 30 0.70 5.51 3.75
CA ALA A 30 -0.31 5.67 2.71
C ALA A 30 -1.43 6.61 3.18
N SER A 31 -1.80 6.55 4.46
CA SER A 31 -2.80 7.42 5.08
C SER A 31 -2.43 8.90 5.00
N LEU A 32 -1.13 9.25 4.99
CA LEU A 32 -0.68 10.63 4.82
C LEU A 32 -1.11 11.25 3.48
N TYR A 33 -1.35 10.42 2.45
CA TYR A 33 -1.85 10.87 1.15
C TYR A 33 -3.38 10.77 1.09
N VAL A 34 -3.95 9.66 1.58
CA VAL A 34 -5.39 9.38 1.48
C VAL A 34 -6.23 10.30 2.37
N MET A 35 -5.70 10.71 3.51
CA MET A 35 -6.37 11.59 4.48
C MET A 35 -6.04 13.08 4.28
N ASP A 36 -5.24 13.43 3.27
CA ASP A 36 -4.96 14.82 2.94
C ASP A 36 -6.21 15.46 2.31
N ASP A 37 -6.52 16.70 2.71
CA ASP A 37 -7.65 17.47 2.14
C ASP A 37 -7.38 17.87 0.68
N GLU A 38 -6.09 17.99 0.30
CA GLU A 38 -5.63 18.26 -1.06
C GLU A 38 -4.59 17.20 -1.49
N PRO A 39 -5.03 15.97 -1.85
CA PRO A 39 -4.13 14.88 -2.17
C PRO A 39 -3.31 15.20 -3.42
N ASN A 40 -1.98 15.26 -3.27
CA ASN A 40 -1.04 15.47 -4.37
C ASN A 40 -0.68 14.14 -5.06
N VAL A 41 -1.68 13.48 -5.63
CA VAL A 41 -1.55 12.21 -6.39
C VAL A 41 -2.45 12.28 -7.62
N ASP A 42 -1.84 12.52 -8.79
CA ASP A 42 -2.53 12.68 -10.07
C ASP A 42 -2.74 11.33 -10.78
N ASP A 43 -1.84 10.37 -10.56
CA ASP A 43 -1.95 9.03 -11.13
C ASP A 43 -3.04 8.21 -10.42
N GLU A 44 -4.14 7.94 -11.14
CA GLU A 44 -5.27 7.17 -10.62
C GLU A 44 -4.90 5.76 -10.16
N ASN A 45 -3.96 5.09 -10.84
CA ASN A 45 -3.53 3.74 -10.43
C ASN A 45 -2.75 3.80 -9.11
N VAL A 46 -1.89 4.82 -8.96
CA VAL A 46 -1.18 5.06 -7.70
C VAL A 46 -2.17 5.39 -6.58
N TRP A 47 -3.17 6.22 -6.87
CA TRP A 47 -4.22 6.57 -5.90
C TRP A 47 -5.01 5.35 -5.41
N GLU A 48 -5.43 4.47 -6.32
CA GLU A 48 -6.12 3.22 -5.95
C GLU A 48 -5.24 2.33 -5.06
N MET A 49 -3.95 2.24 -5.38
CA MET A 49 -3.00 1.47 -4.57
C MET A 49 -2.78 2.07 -3.19
N LEU A 50 -2.70 3.40 -3.07
CA LEU A 50 -2.59 4.09 -1.77
C LEU A 50 -3.80 3.82 -0.89
N LYS A 51 -5.02 3.85 -1.43
CA LYS A 51 -6.23 3.50 -0.68
C LYS A 51 -6.18 2.07 -0.12
N ILE A 52 -5.73 1.10 -0.93
CA ILE A 52 -5.53 -0.28 -0.46
C ILE A 52 -4.47 -0.33 0.65
N MET A 53 -3.34 0.34 0.45
CA MET A 53 -2.24 0.35 1.40
C MET A 53 -2.61 1.00 2.73
N SER A 54 -3.47 2.03 2.73
CA SER A 54 -4.00 2.67 3.95
C SER A 54 -4.87 1.75 4.83
N GLY A 55 -5.21 0.55 4.35
CA GLY A 55 -5.92 -0.47 5.12
C GLY A 55 -5.18 -1.80 5.22
N ILE A 56 -3.90 -1.87 4.85
CA ILE A 56 -3.14 -3.14 4.77
C ILE A 56 -2.93 -3.80 6.14
N ASP A 57 -3.03 -3.02 7.21
CA ASP A 57 -2.86 -3.41 8.60
C ASP A 57 -4.18 -3.74 9.32
N ILE A 58 -5.32 -3.68 8.62
CA ILE A 58 -6.61 -4.08 9.20
C ILE A 58 -6.56 -5.54 9.65
N LEU A 59 -6.96 -5.76 10.89
CA LEU A 59 -7.06 -7.08 11.51
C LEU A 59 -8.47 -7.66 11.30
N ASP A 60 -8.54 -8.92 10.86
CA ASP A 60 -9.78 -9.72 10.85
C ASP A 60 -10.02 -10.40 12.21
N SER A 61 -8.94 -10.66 12.95
CA SER A 61 -8.97 -11.16 14.33
C SER A 61 -7.77 -10.65 15.12
N PRO A 62 -7.70 -10.82 16.46
CA PRO A 62 -6.64 -10.23 17.29
C PRO A 62 -5.19 -10.55 16.86
N THR A 63 -4.98 -11.60 16.07
CA THR A 63 -3.65 -12.05 15.64
C THR A 63 -3.51 -12.20 14.12
N THR A 64 -4.55 -11.89 13.34
CA THR A 64 -4.58 -12.18 11.91
C THR A 64 -5.05 -10.96 11.12
N TYR A 65 -4.25 -10.56 10.14
CA TYR A 65 -4.60 -9.53 9.18
C TYR A 65 -5.73 -9.98 8.25
N LEU A 66 -6.60 -9.03 7.89
CA LEU A 66 -7.66 -9.21 6.90
C LEU A 66 -7.10 -9.64 5.54
N TYR A 67 -5.99 -9.03 5.14
CA TYR A 67 -5.29 -9.35 3.90
C TYR A 67 -4.10 -10.26 4.17
N ASN A 68 -4.01 -11.40 3.48
CA ASN A 68 -2.90 -12.33 3.64
C ASN A 68 -1.72 -11.97 2.70
N GLN A 69 -0.66 -12.77 2.72
CA GLN A 69 0.50 -12.53 1.86
C GLN A 69 0.21 -12.71 0.36
N GLU A 70 -0.76 -13.55 0.00
CA GLU A 70 -1.15 -13.78 -1.39
C GLU A 70 -1.90 -12.57 -1.96
N ASP A 71 -2.77 -11.94 -1.18
CA ASP A 71 -3.42 -10.68 -1.56
C ASP A 71 -2.37 -9.60 -1.91
N ILE A 72 -1.34 -9.47 -1.06
CA ILE A 72 -0.24 -8.52 -1.29
C ILE A 72 0.52 -8.84 -2.58
N LYS A 73 0.79 -10.12 -2.88
CA LYS A 73 1.43 -10.51 -4.14
C LYS A 73 0.56 -10.17 -5.35
N GLN A 74 -0.74 -10.43 -5.29
CA GLN A 74 -1.66 -10.10 -6.38
C GLN A 74 -1.68 -8.60 -6.65
N TRP A 75 -1.62 -7.77 -5.61
CA TRP A 75 -1.52 -6.32 -5.78
C TRP A 75 -0.20 -5.88 -6.39
N ILE A 76 0.92 -6.52 -6.02
CA ILE A 76 2.22 -6.27 -6.67
C ILE A 76 2.17 -6.60 -8.16
N GLU A 77 1.58 -7.73 -8.55
CA GLU A 77 1.46 -8.10 -9.96
C GLU A 77 0.56 -7.12 -10.73
N LYS A 78 -0.59 -6.74 -10.15
CA LYS A 78 -1.47 -5.71 -10.74
C LYS A 78 -0.76 -4.36 -10.89
N ALA A 79 0.05 -3.99 -9.90
CA ALA A 79 0.84 -2.76 -9.94
C ALA A 79 1.91 -2.80 -11.04
N LYS A 80 2.54 -3.96 -11.28
CA LYS A 80 3.50 -4.15 -12.38
C LYS A 80 2.85 -4.05 -13.76
N ASP A 81 1.63 -4.51 -13.92
CA ASP A 81 0.87 -4.38 -15.18
C ASP A 81 0.50 -2.90 -15.49
N SER A 82 0.59 -2.03 -14.49
CA SER A 82 0.28 -0.60 -14.58
C SER A 82 1.52 0.30 -14.74
N LEU A 83 2.72 -0.30 -14.82
CA LEU A 83 3.99 0.38 -15.14
C LEU A 83 4.17 0.58 -16.65
#